data_AF-A0A6A6KWU6-F1
#
_entry.id   AF-A0A6A6KWU6-F1
#
_cell.length_a   1.000
_cell.length_b   1.000
_cell.length_c   1.000
_cell.angle_alpha   90.00
_cell.angle_beta   90.00
_cell.angle_gamma   90.00
#
_symmetry.space_group_name_H-M   'P 1'
#
loop_
_entity.id
_entity.type
_entity.pdbx_description
1 polymer ?
#
loop_
_entity_poly.entity_id
_entity_poly.type
_entity_poly.pdbx_seq_one_letter_code
_entity_poly.pdbx_strand_id
1 'polypeptide(L)'
;MEKSRYEKKRQLQSSNNSSIADGSGDAWNEHAVENPEGAASVADEIPGFLEHTQQHCKKNLGFFSCVTGNPIDDCWRCDPNWQRNRKRLAACGIGFGRNAIGGRNGRYYIVTDPRDDDPVNPKPGTLRHAVISRKTFMDCVQEGHDHHS
;
A
#
# COMPACT_ATOMS: atom_id res chain seq x y z
N MET A 1 53.92 -11.38 -13.60
CA MET A 1 53.13 -12.61 -13.82
C MET A 1 51.71 -12.37 -13.31
N GLU A 2 50.83 -11.82 -14.13
CA GLU A 2 49.45 -11.48 -13.74
C GLU A 2 48.50 -11.71 -14.94
N LYS A 3 48.49 -12.92 -15.49
CA LYS A 3 47.61 -13.34 -16.60
C LYS A 3 46.83 -14.62 -16.27
N SER A 4 46.33 -14.75 -15.05
CA SER A 4 45.61 -15.98 -14.63
C SER A 4 44.17 -15.74 -14.14
N ARG A 5 43.80 -14.49 -13.80
CA ARG A 5 42.48 -14.21 -13.21
C ARG A 5 41.39 -13.83 -14.22
N TYR A 6 41.74 -13.59 -15.49
CA TYR A 6 40.80 -13.11 -16.51
C TYR A 6 40.18 -14.23 -17.38
N GLU A 7 40.87 -15.36 -17.57
CA GLU A 7 40.31 -16.52 -18.30
C GLU A 7 39.16 -17.21 -17.54
N LYS A 8 39.17 -17.22 -16.20
CA LYS A 8 38.20 -18.00 -15.39
C LYS A 8 36.79 -17.39 -15.35
N LYS A 9 36.59 -16.15 -15.80
CA LYS A 9 35.24 -15.54 -15.86
C LYS A 9 34.55 -15.62 -17.22
N ARG A 10 35.26 -15.99 -18.30
CA ARG A 10 34.62 -16.13 -19.63
C ARG A 10 33.99 -17.50 -19.89
N GLN A 11 34.31 -18.53 -19.10
CA GLN A 11 33.73 -19.87 -19.31
C GLN A 11 32.46 -20.18 -18.50
N LEU A 12 31.99 -19.29 -17.62
CA LEU A 12 30.73 -19.53 -16.86
C LEU A 12 29.49 -18.80 -17.40
N GLN A 13 29.61 -18.07 -18.51
CA GLN A 13 28.46 -17.42 -19.16
C GLN A 13 28.14 -17.98 -20.55
N SER A 14 28.80 -19.08 -20.93
CA SER A 14 28.57 -19.80 -22.17
C SER A 14 27.83 -21.09 -21.85
N SER A 15 26.50 -21.01 -21.86
CA SER A 15 25.50 -22.09 -22.03
C SER A 15 24.32 -21.85 -21.11
N ASN A 16 23.28 -21.18 -21.64
CA ASN A 16 21.96 -21.77 -21.85
C ASN A 16 21.01 -20.66 -22.31
N ASN A 17 21.04 -20.37 -23.62
CA ASN A 17 19.88 -19.76 -24.27
C ASN A 17 18.85 -20.88 -24.47
N SER A 18 17.83 -20.96 -23.63
CA SER A 18 16.59 -21.65 -24.01
C SER A 18 15.59 -20.62 -24.48
N SER A 19 15.28 -20.69 -25.77
CA SER A 19 14.24 -19.96 -26.48
C SER A 19 12.90 -20.02 -25.74
N ILE A 20 12.30 -18.87 -25.50
CA ILE A 20 10.86 -18.75 -25.24
C ILE A 20 10.17 -18.84 -26.60
N ALA A 21 9.71 -20.05 -26.93
CA ALA A 21 8.55 -20.31 -27.79
C ALA A 21 8.35 -21.83 -27.87
N ASP A 22 7.37 -22.34 -27.13
CA ASP A 22 6.41 -23.27 -27.70
C ASP A 22 5.15 -23.26 -26.84
N GLY A 23 4.04 -22.81 -27.44
CA GLY A 23 2.72 -22.90 -26.84
C GLY A 23 2.14 -24.25 -27.19
N SER A 24 1.98 -25.12 -26.20
CA SER A 24 1.28 -26.39 -26.38
C SER A 24 0.78 -26.92 -25.04
N GLY A 25 -0.54 -27.17 -24.99
CA GLY A 25 -1.14 -28.14 -24.06
C GLY A 25 -1.70 -27.58 -22.76
N ASP A 26 -2.91 -27.03 -22.83
CA ASP A 26 -4.03 -27.29 -21.90
C ASP A 26 -3.65 -27.83 -20.51
N ALA A 27 -3.14 -26.95 -19.65
CA ALA A 27 -3.09 -27.20 -18.22
C ALA A 27 -4.17 -26.37 -17.53
N TRP A 28 -5.43 -26.76 -17.72
CA TRP A 28 -6.48 -26.34 -16.81
C TRP A 28 -6.12 -26.85 -15.42
N ASN A 29 -6.25 -26.01 -14.39
CA ASN A 29 -6.12 -26.47 -13.01
C ASN A 29 -7.08 -27.64 -12.81
N GLU A 30 -6.60 -28.74 -12.24
CA GLU A 30 -7.38 -29.95 -11.93
C GLU A 30 -8.58 -29.70 -10.98
N HIS A 31 -8.68 -28.47 -10.47
CA HIS A 31 -9.76 -27.98 -9.61
C HIS A 31 -10.65 -26.93 -10.28
N ALA A 32 -10.53 -26.72 -11.59
CA ALA A 32 -11.44 -25.86 -12.34
C ALA A 32 -12.81 -26.55 -12.42
N VAL A 33 -13.80 -25.97 -11.73
CA VAL A 33 -15.17 -26.47 -11.74
C VAL A 33 -15.82 -26.12 -13.08
N GLU A 34 -16.12 -27.11 -13.92
CA GLU A 34 -16.76 -26.92 -15.23
C GLU A 34 -18.24 -26.51 -15.14
N ASN A 35 -18.87 -26.69 -13.97
CA ASN A 35 -20.29 -26.37 -13.75
C ASN A 35 -20.51 -25.59 -12.44
N PRO A 36 -21.02 -24.34 -12.46
CA PRO A 36 -21.10 -23.48 -11.27
C PRO A 36 -21.93 -24.04 -10.11
N GLU A 37 -22.76 -25.06 -10.32
CA GLU A 37 -23.53 -25.69 -9.25
C GLU A 37 -22.68 -26.60 -8.33
N GLY A 38 -21.56 -27.15 -8.80
CA GLY A 38 -20.65 -27.97 -7.97
C GLY A 38 -19.75 -27.15 -7.04
N ALA A 39 -19.61 -25.84 -7.30
CA ALA A 39 -18.84 -24.94 -6.44
C ALA A 39 -19.62 -24.55 -5.17
N ALA A 40 -20.95 -24.65 -5.19
CA ALA A 40 -21.79 -24.35 -4.03
C ALA A 40 -21.67 -25.43 -2.94
N SER A 41 -21.55 -26.71 -3.32
CA SER A 41 -21.47 -27.81 -2.35
C SER A 41 -20.14 -27.89 -1.59
N VAL A 42 -19.05 -27.36 -2.16
CA VAL A 42 -17.73 -27.31 -1.47
C VAL A 42 -17.62 -26.13 -0.51
N ALA A 43 -18.48 -25.13 -0.63
CA ALA A 43 -18.52 -23.99 0.30
C ALA A 43 -19.14 -24.37 1.66
N ASP A 44 -19.96 -25.42 1.71
CA ASP A 44 -20.63 -25.88 2.93
C ASP A 44 -19.75 -26.80 3.82
N GLU A 45 -18.60 -27.29 3.32
CA GLU A 45 -17.72 -28.21 4.07
C GLU A 45 -16.41 -27.61 4.60
N ILE A 46 -16.29 -26.28 4.72
CA ILE A 46 -15.13 -25.64 5.38
C ILE A 46 -15.52 -25.07 6.77
N PRO A 47 -15.78 -25.90 7.81
CA PRO A 47 -16.02 -25.42 9.16
C PRO A 47 -14.70 -25.13 9.92
N GLY A 48 -13.77 -24.36 9.35
CA GLY A 48 -12.50 -24.10 10.07
C GLY A 48 -11.53 -23.06 9.52
N PHE A 49 -11.63 -22.62 8.27
CA PHE A 49 -10.66 -21.65 7.72
C PHE A 49 -11.04 -20.19 8.02
N LEU A 50 -12.32 -19.91 8.27
CA LEU A 50 -12.80 -18.54 8.48
C LEU A 50 -12.60 -18.02 9.92
N GLU A 51 -12.19 -18.88 10.87
CA GLU A 51 -12.05 -18.50 12.28
C GLU A 51 -10.73 -17.79 12.61
N HIS A 52 -9.63 -18.11 11.93
CA HIS A 52 -8.31 -17.60 12.32
C HIS A 52 -8.04 -16.14 11.94
N THR A 53 -8.71 -15.61 10.91
CA THR A 53 -8.54 -14.20 10.49
C THR A 53 -9.54 -13.25 11.15
N GLN A 54 -10.64 -13.78 11.73
CA GLN A 54 -11.65 -12.96 12.40
C GLN A 54 -11.33 -12.67 13.87
N GLN A 55 -10.48 -13.47 14.51
CA GLN A 55 -10.15 -13.31 15.93
C GLN A 55 -9.49 -11.97 16.28
N HIS A 56 -8.87 -11.30 15.29
CA HIS A 56 -8.19 -10.03 15.52
C HIS A 56 -9.08 -8.79 15.28
N CYS A 57 -10.32 -8.97 14.80
CA CYS A 57 -11.25 -7.87 14.54
C CYS A 57 -12.59 -8.01 15.29
N LYS A 58 -12.87 -9.14 15.93
CA LYS A 58 -14.13 -9.37 16.68
C LYS A 58 -13.89 -9.70 18.16
N LYS A 59 -13.65 -8.69 18.99
CA LYS A 59 -14.01 -8.71 20.42
C LYS A 59 -14.44 -7.32 20.89
N ASN A 60 -15.73 -7.03 20.70
CA ASN A 60 -16.71 -6.64 21.73
C ASN A 60 -17.99 -6.11 21.08
N LEU A 61 -19.09 -6.84 21.29
CA LEU A 61 -20.45 -6.42 20.98
C LEU A 61 -20.82 -5.23 21.89
N GLY A 62 -20.89 -4.04 21.31
CA GLY A 62 -21.39 -2.86 22.01
C GLY A 62 -21.55 -1.69 21.05
N PHE A 63 -22.80 -1.47 20.61
CA PHE A 63 -23.35 -0.18 20.17
C PHE A 63 -22.80 0.45 18.87
N PHE A 64 -23.69 0.94 18.02
CA PHE A 64 -23.42 1.61 16.73
C PHE A 64 -22.55 2.89 16.88
N SER A 65 -21.22 2.81 16.98
CA SER A 65 -20.45 4.02 17.33
C SER A 65 -19.26 4.42 16.46
N CYS A 66 -18.88 3.71 15.40
CA CYS A 66 -18.02 4.25 14.31
C CYS A 66 -17.65 3.23 13.19
N VAL A 67 -17.99 1.95 13.34
CA VAL A 67 -17.57 0.90 12.39
C VAL A 67 -18.28 1.07 11.03
N THR A 68 -17.50 1.31 9.98
CA THR A 68 -17.92 1.36 8.57
C THR A 68 -17.78 0.02 7.87
N GLY A 69 -17.04 -0.92 8.47
CA GLY A 69 -16.74 -2.24 7.92
C GLY A 69 -15.43 -2.31 7.15
N ASN A 70 -14.77 -1.17 6.92
CA ASN A 70 -13.39 -1.14 6.43
C ASN A 70 -12.42 -0.90 7.61
N PRO A 71 -11.61 -1.90 8.01
CA PRO A 71 -10.75 -1.78 9.18
C PRO A 71 -9.67 -0.69 9.06
N ILE A 72 -9.28 -0.30 7.84
CA ILE A 72 -8.37 0.84 7.62
C ILE A 72 -9.07 2.14 7.97
N ASP A 73 -10.31 2.32 7.50
CA ASP A 73 -11.10 3.52 7.74
C ASP A 73 -11.52 3.64 9.21
N ASP A 74 -11.94 2.53 9.81
CA ASP A 74 -12.33 2.46 11.21
C ASP A 74 -11.16 2.84 12.15
N CYS A 75 -9.91 2.61 11.74
CA CYS A 75 -8.74 2.98 12.53
C CYS A 75 -8.57 4.52 12.69
N TRP A 76 -8.88 5.31 11.66
CA TRP A 76 -8.64 6.75 11.68
C TRP A 76 -9.93 7.58 11.80
N ARG A 77 -11.03 7.16 11.16
CA ARG A 77 -12.32 7.86 11.21
C ARG A 77 -12.92 7.87 12.61
N CYS A 78 -12.59 6.87 13.41
CA CYS A 78 -13.05 6.74 14.79
C CYS A 78 -12.26 7.58 15.79
N ASP A 79 -11.32 8.41 15.32
CA ASP A 79 -10.74 9.49 16.12
C ASP A 79 -11.51 10.79 15.89
N PRO A 80 -12.29 11.29 16.87
CA PRO A 80 -12.90 12.60 16.77
C PRO A 80 -11.89 13.74 16.57
N ASN A 81 -10.61 13.50 16.92
CA ASN A 81 -9.50 14.44 16.77
C ASN A 81 -8.54 14.04 15.63
N TRP A 82 -8.99 13.28 14.63
CA TRP A 82 -8.13 12.80 13.54
C TRP A 82 -7.37 13.93 12.85
N GLN A 83 -7.96 15.13 12.73
CA GLN A 83 -7.31 16.31 12.14
C GLN A 83 -6.07 16.75 12.92
N ARG A 84 -6.12 16.64 14.25
CA ARG A 84 -4.98 16.94 15.14
C ARG A 84 -3.99 15.77 15.17
N ASN A 85 -4.50 14.55 14.99
CA ASN A 85 -3.75 13.31 15.03
C ASN A 85 -3.43 12.74 13.63
N ARG A 86 -3.27 13.58 12.60
CA ARG A 86 -3.08 13.16 11.20
C ARG A 86 -1.94 12.14 11.02
N LYS A 87 -0.88 12.24 11.81
CA LYS A 87 0.24 11.31 11.80
C LYS A 87 -0.13 9.87 12.18
N ARG A 88 -1.23 9.68 12.92
CA ARG A 88 -1.73 8.36 13.33
C ARG A 88 -2.21 7.52 12.14
N LEU A 89 -2.60 8.14 11.03
CA LEU A 89 -3.01 7.44 9.81
C LEU A 89 -1.92 6.48 9.30
N ALA A 90 -0.64 6.82 9.51
CA ALA A 90 0.49 5.97 9.15
C ALA A 90 0.59 4.66 9.96
N ALA A 91 -0.24 4.48 10.99
CA ALA A 91 -0.36 3.22 11.74
C ALA A 91 -1.58 2.38 11.34
N CYS A 92 -2.46 2.90 10.48
CA CYS A 92 -3.70 2.23 10.08
C CYS A 92 -3.54 1.28 8.87
N GLY A 93 -2.33 1.16 8.32
CA GLY A 93 -2.06 0.31 7.16
C GLY A 93 -2.19 -1.18 7.48
N ILE A 94 -2.80 -1.94 6.56
CA ILE A 94 -2.99 -3.40 6.66
C ILE A 94 -2.40 -4.06 5.38
N GLY A 95 -2.14 -5.36 5.42
CA GLY A 95 -1.62 -6.12 4.27
C GLY A 95 -0.12 -5.97 4.07
N PHE A 96 0.34 -6.02 2.81
CA PHE A 96 1.77 -5.90 2.46
C PHE A 96 2.34 -4.49 2.69
N GLY A 97 1.51 -3.46 2.56
CA GLY A 97 1.89 -2.05 2.74
C GLY A 97 1.86 -1.54 4.18
N ARG A 98 1.55 -2.39 5.17
CA ARG A 98 1.33 -1.96 6.58
C ARG A 98 2.51 -1.24 7.23
N ASN A 99 3.73 -1.43 6.71
CA ASN A 99 4.94 -0.80 7.22
C ASN A 99 5.23 0.58 6.59
N ALA A 100 4.33 1.10 5.73
CA ALA A 100 4.49 2.42 5.13
C ALA A 100 4.27 3.53 6.19
N ILE A 101 5.36 4.17 6.62
CA ILE A 101 5.32 5.23 7.64
C ILE A 101 5.09 6.62 7.03
N GLY A 102 5.55 6.84 5.79
CA GLY A 102 5.46 8.13 5.11
C GLY A 102 6.05 9.29 5.94
N GLY A 103 5.32 10.40 6.00
CA GLY A 103 5.70 11.61 6.75
C GLY A 103 5.55 11.55 8.27
N ARG A 104 5.16 10.42 8.89
CA ARG A 104 4.73 10.34 10.31
C ARG A 104 5.69 11.03 11.29
N ASN A 105 6.98 10.82 11.11
CA ASN A 105 8.03 11.34 12.00
C ASN A 105 8.55 12.72 11.54
N GLY A 106 8.07 13.22 10.41
CA GLY A 106 8.42 14.51 9.83
C GLY A 106 7.71 15.68 10.50
N ARG A 107 8.08 16.90 10.10
CA ARG A 107 7.34 18.11 10.51
C ARG A 107 6.10 18.29 9.64
N TYR A 108 5.12 19.06 10.12
CA TYR A 108 4.05 19.48 9.22
C TYR A 108 4.60 20.48 8.20
N TYR A 109 4.24 20.32 6.93
CA TYR A 109 4.48 21.28 5.87
C TYR A 109 3.15 21.83 5.42
N ILE A 110 2.93 23.13 5.59
CA ILE A 110 1.68 23.77 5.22
C ILE A 110 1.82 24.29 3.79
N VAL A 111 0.97 23.78 2.89
CA VAL A 111 0.89 24.28 1.52
C VAL A 111 -0.03 25.49 1.53
N THR A 112 0.55 26.64 1.20
CA THR A 112 -0.13 27.94 1.15
C THR A 112 -0.29 28.47 -0.27
N ASP A 113 0.50 27.95 -1.22
CA ASP A 113 0.47 28.36 -2.62
C ASP A 113 0.21 27.13 -3.51
N PRO A 114 -0.93 27.07 -4.22
CA PRO A 114 -1.24 25.96 -5.11
C PRO A 114 -0.48 26.02 -6.45
N ARG A 115 0.26 27.10 -6.73
CA ARG A 115 0.94 27.29 -8.01
C ARG A 115 2.21 26.45 -8.14
N ASP A 116 2.50 26.05 -9.37
CA ASP A 116 3.65 25.23 -9.74
C ASP A 116 4.42 25.86 -10.90
N ASP A 117 4.79 27.14 -10.72
CA ASP A 117 5.33 27.97 -11.80
C ASP A 117 6.77 27.59 -12.21
N ASP A 118 7.54 27.00 -11.31
CA ASP A 118 8.95 26.62 -11.53
C ASP A 118 9.22 25.21 -10.97
N PRO A 119 9.24 24.18 -11.84
CA PRO A 119 9.47 22.80 -11.40
C PRO A 119 10.93 22.53 -11.02
N VAL A 120 11.88 23.34 -11.47
CA VAL A 120 13.31 23.17 -11.20
C VAL A 120 13.68 23.81 -9.86
N ASN A 121 13.09 24.97 -9.56
CA ASN A 121 13.31 25.71 -8.32
C ASN A 121 11.98 26.10 -7.64
N PRO A 122 11.28 25.14 -7.02
CA PRO A 122 9.98 25.38 -6.41
C PRO A 122 10.10 26.27 -5.18
N LYS A 123 9.14 27.19 -5.03
CA LYS A 123 9.11 28.14 -3.91
C LYS A 123 8.63 27.45 -2.62
N PRO A 124 9.17 27.79 -1.44
CA PRO A 124 8.58 27.40 -0.16
C PRO A 124 7.10 27.83 -0.08
N GLY A 125 6.25 26.97 0.49
CA GLY A 125 4.79 27.12 0.50
C GLY A 125 4.08 26.35 -0.61
N THR A 126 4.80 25.83 -1.61
CA THR A 126 4.25 24.96 -2.67
C THR A 126 4.34 23.49 -2.30
N LEU A 127 3.42 22.66 -2.82
CA LEU A 127 3.47 21.22 -2.63
C LEU A 127 4.77 20.61 -3.20
N ARG A 128 5.22 21.08 -4.38
CA ARG A 128 6.43 20.57 -5.03
C ARG A 128 7.66 20.73 -4.15
N HIS A 129 7.82 21.89 -3.50
CA HIS A 129 8.94 22.13 -2.60
C HIS A 129 8.97 21.13 -1.43
N ALA A 130 7.80 20.73 -0.90
CA ALA A 130 7.72 19.74 0.17
C ALA A 130 8.20 18.35 -0.30
N VAL A 131 7.68 17.91 -1.45
CA VAL A 131 7.88 16.56 -2.01
C VAL A 131 9.34 16.30 -2.40
N ILE A 132 10.01 17.29 -3.02
CA ILE A 132 11.41 17.11 -3.46
C ILE A 132 12.44 17.36 -2.35
N SER A 133 11.99 17.75 -1.15
CA SER A 133 12.88 18.04 -0.03
C SER A 133 13.55 16.78 0.51
N ARG A 134 14.79 16.90 0.99
CA ARG A 134 15.46 15.81 1.75
C ARG A 134 14.90 15.60 3.15
N LYS A 135 14.04 16.51 3.63
CA LYS A 135 13.38 16.43 4.94
C LYS A 135 12.08 15.65 4.78
N THR A 136 11.72 14.89 5.81
CA THR A 136 10.41 14.25 5.88
C THR A 136 9.36 15.26 6.34
N PHE A 137 8.25 15.33 5.62
CA PHE A 137 7.12 16.18 5.94
C PHE A 137 5.81 15.40 5.94
N MET A 138 4.86 15.83 6.78
CA MET A 138 3.45 15.56 6.60
C MET A 138 2.79 16.80 5.99
N ASP A 139 2.39 16.69 4.74
CA ASP A 139 1.84 17.83 4.01
C ASP A 139 0.40 18.11 4.47
N CYS A 140 0.11 19.38 4.68
CA CYS A 140 -1.20 19.89 5.08
C CYS A 140 -1.55 21.04 4.14
N VAL A 141 -2.51 20.80 3.25
CA VAL A 141 -3.10 21.89 2.48
C VAL A 141 -4.00 22.68 3.44
N GLN A 142 -3.78 23.99 3.50
CA GLN A 142 -4.68 24.87 4.25
C GLN A 142 -5.98 24.96 3.46
N GLU A 143 -7.07 24.41 4.00
CA GLU A 143 -8.39 24.64 3.43
C GLU A 143 -8.69 26.14 3.56
N GLY A 144 -8.90 26.80 2.42
CA GLY A 144 -9.37 28.17 2.41
C GLY A 144 -10.66 28.24 3.21
N HIS A 145 -10.67 29.02 4.28
CA HIS A 145 -11.93 29.48 4.85
C HIS A 145 -12.59 30.37 3.79
N ASP A 146 -13.37 29.76 2.91
CA ASP A 146 -14.35 30.50 2.12
C ASP A 146 -15.38 31.03 3.11
N HIS A 147 -15.15 32.26 3.60
CA HIS A 147 -16.17 33.08 4.20
C HIS A 147 -17.23 33.37 3.14
N HIS A 148 -18.17 32.43 2.96
CA HIS A 148 -19.47 32.75 2.40
C HIS A 148 -20.18 33.68 3.40
N SER A 149 -20.11 34.98 3.13
CA SER A 149 -21.07 35.97 3.62
C SER A 149 -22.29 36.00 2.70
#